data_AF-A0A6I5ZT50-F1
#
_entry.id   AF-A0A6I5ZT50-F1
#
_cell.length_a   1.000
_cell.length_b   1.000
_cell.length_c   1.000
_cell.angle_alpha   90.00
_cell.angle_beta   90.00
_cell.angle_gamma   90.00
#
_symmetry.space_group_name_H-M   'P 1'
#
loop_
_entity.id
_entity.type
_entity.pdbx_description
1 polymer ?
#
loop_
_entity_poly.entity_id
_entity_poly.type
_entity_poly.pdbx_seq_one_letter_code
_entity_poly.pdbx_strand_id
1 'polypeptide(L)'
;METWDKLNALHLDALREIGNIGAGNAATALASMLGSRIQMTVPRAGVLPLQEITALVGYEEDPVACVEFTVSGPAPSKIFSS
;
A
#
# COMPACT_ATOMS: atom_id res chain seq x y z
N MET A 1 20.08 -13.89 -7.56
CA MET A 1 18.81 -14.44 -7.09
C MET A 1 18.16 -13.35 -6.29
N GLU A 2 17.12 -12.70 -6.83
CA GLU A 2 16.51 -11.55 -6.17
C GLU A 2 15.95 -11.98 -4.81
N THR A 3 16.17 -11.17 -3.78
CA THR A 3 15.79 -11.46 -2.38
C THR A 3 14.29 -11.77 -2.22
N TRP A 4 13.47 -11.35 -3.19
CA TRP A 4 12.02 -11.46 -3.20
C TRP A 4 11.49 -12.88 -3.49
N ASP A 5 12.28 -13.74 -4.16
CA ASP A 5 11.91 -15.14 -4.44
C ASP A 5 11.77 -16.00 -3.17
N LYS A 6 12.22 -15.48 -2.02
CA LYS A 6 12.15 -16.15 -0.72
C LYS A 6 10.91 -15.79 0.11
N LEU A 7 10.04 -14.91 -0.40
CA LEU A 7 8.77 -14.61 0.26
C LEU A 7 7.82 -15.79 0.09
N ASN A 8 7.41 -16.38 1.21
CA ASN A 8 6.40 -17.44 1.23
C ASN A 8 5.04 -16.86 1.64
N ALA A 9 4.02 -17.71 1.63
CA ALA A 9 2.66 -17.32 2.00
C ALA A 9 2.57 -16.65 3.39
N LEU A 10 3.34 -17.13 4.37
CA LEU A 10 3.37 -16.56 5.72
C LEU A 10 3.90 -15.12 5.71
N HIS A 11 4.97 -14.84 4.97
CA HIS A 11 5.51 -13.49 4.87
C HIS A 11 4.54 -12.53 4.16
N LEU A 12 3.86 -13.00 3.11
CA LEU A 12 2.85 -12.21 2.40
C LEU A 12 1.62 -11.91 3.27
N ASP A 13 1.17 -12.89 4.06
CA ASP A 13 0.08 -12.67 5.02
C ASP A 13 0.48 -11.69 6.13
N ALA A 14 1.72 -11.76 6.62
CA ALA A 14 2.23 -10.78 7.58
C ALA A 14 2.23 -9.36 7.01
N LEU A 15 2.65 -9.18 5.75
CA LEU A 15 2.58 -7.88 5.07
C LEU A 15 1.14 -7.39 4.92
N ARG A 16 0.21 -8.29 4.55
CA ARG A 16 -1.22 -7.98 4.47
C ARG A 16 -1.79 -7.54 5.82
N GLU A 17 -1.39 -8.19 6.91
CA GLU A 17 -1.86 -7.85 8.25
C GLU A 17 -1.33 -6.49 8.72
N ILE A 18 -0.04 -6.22 8.52
CA ILE A 18 0.56 -4.91 8.80
C ILE A 18 -0.15 -3.81 8.01
N GLY A 19 -0.43 -4.07 6.72
CA GLY A 19 -1.21 -3.16 5.87
C GLY A 19 -2.62 -2.90 6.40
N ASN A 20 -3.34 -3.94 6.81
CA ASN A 20 -4.69 -3.81 7.37
C ASN A 20 -4.71 -2.97 8.67
N ILE A 21 -3.74 -3.18 9.57
CA ILE A 21 -3.62 -2.40 10.81
C ILE A 21 -3.33 -0.92 10.49
N GLY A 22 -2.37 -0.65 9.60
CA GLY A 22 -2.03 0.71 9.18
C GLY A 22 -3.19 1.43 8.50
N ALA A 23 -3.86 0.76 7.57
CA ALA A 23 -5.05 1.25 6.88
C ALA A 23 -6.22 1.52 7.84
N GLY A 24 -6.44 0.64 8.83
CA GLY A 24 -7.47 0.83 9.85
C GLY A 24 -7.23 2.07 10.72
N ASN A 25 -5.98 2.31 11.10
CA ASN A 25 -5.59 3.52 11.83
C ASN A 25 -5.80 4.78 10.98
N ALA A 26 -5.38 4.77 9.71
CA ALA A 26 -5.59 5.86 8.78
C ALA A 26 -7.08 6.14 8.55
N ALA A 27 -7.90 5.09 8.36
CA ALA A 27 -9.35 5.20 8.21
C ALA A 27 -10.02 5.79 9.46
N THR A 28 -9.55 5.44 10.66
CA THR A 28 -10.05 6.01 11.93
C THR A 28 -9.72 7.50 12.04
N ALA A 29 -8.48 7.88 11.73
CA ALA A 29 -8.07 9.29 11.72
C ALA A 29 -8.89 10.10 10.70
N LEU A 30 -9.05 9.57 9.49
CA LEU A 30 -9.84 10.22 8.45
C LEU A 30 -11.34 10.30 8.80
N ALA A 31 -11.90 9.26 9.41
CA ALA A 31 -13.27 9.24 9.92
C ALA A 31 -13.51 10.35 10.95
N SER A 32 -12.56 10.55 11.87
CA SER A 32 -12.59 11.64 12.85
C SER A 32 -12.54 13.02 12.18
N MET A 33 -11.68 13.20 11.17
CA MET A 33 -11.55 14.45 10.43
C MET A 33 -12.81 14.81 9.62
N LEU A 34 -13.48 13.80 9.04
CA LEU A 34 -14.66 13.99 8.18
C LEU A 34 -16.00 13.85 8.92
N GLY A 35 -15.99 13.44 10.19
CA GLY A 35 -17.20 13.18 10.96
C GLY A 35 -18.06 12.04 10.39
N SER A 36 -17.47 11.10 9.64
CA SER A 36 -18.18 10.03 8.95
C SER A 36 -17.49 8.69 9.14
N ARG A 37 -18.26 7.59 9.09
CA ARG A 37 -17.71 6.25 9.24
C ARG A 37 -16.97 5.84 7.97
N ILE A 38 -15.70 5.48 8.11
CA ILE A 38 -14.85 4.97 7.03
C ILE A 38 -14.42 3.55 7.36
N GLN A 39 -14.55 2.65 6.39
CA GLN A 39 -14.02 1.29 6.48
C GLN A 39 -13.02 1.08 5.35
N MET A 40 -11.85 0.54 5.69
CA MET A 40 -10.79 0.24 4.74
C MET A 40 -10.30 -1.18 4.98
N THR A 41 -9.96 -1.90 3.92
CA THR A 41 -9.38 -3.24 3.99
C THR A 41 -8.27 -3.38 2.96
N VAL A 42 -7.25 -4.15 3.27
CA VAL A 42 -6.16 -4.50 2.35
C VAL A 42 -6.42 -5.92 1.83
N PRO A 43 -6.95 -6.08 0.59
CA PRO A 43 -7.42 -7.37 0.10
C PRO A 43 -6.29 -8.30 -0.32
N ARG A 44 -5.14 -7.76 -0.76
CA ARG A 44 -3.97 -8.53 -1.21
C ARG A 44 -2.66 -7.83 -0.85
N ALA A 45 -1.62 -8.61 -0.67
CA ALA A 45 -0.22 -8.17 -0.62
C ALA A 45 0.60 -9.02 -1.59
N GLY A 46 1.62 -8.42 -2.21
CA GLY A 46 2.46 -9.08 -3.20
C GLY A 46 3.70 -8.25 -3.53
N VAL A 47 4.60 -8.84 -4.29
CA VAL A 47 5.79 -8.16 -4.84
C VAL A 47 5.72 -8.24 -6.35
N LEU A 48 5.94 -7.11 -7.00
CA LEU A 48 5.92 -6.97 -8.44
C LEU A 48 7.01 -5.97 -8.88
N PRO A 49 7.53 -6.10 -10.11
CA PRO A 49 8.36 -5.09 -10.73
C PRO A 49 7.62 -3.75 -10.84
N LEU A 50 8.36 -2.64 -10.69
CA LEU A 50 7.78 -1.28 -10.75
C LEU A 50 7.10 -1.01 -12.10
N GLN A 51 7.60 -1.61 -13.18
CA GLN A 51 7.05 -1.46 -14.53
C GLN A 51 5.65 -2.06 -14.67
N GLU A 52 5.28 -3.01 -13.80
CA GLU A 52 3.97 -3.63 -13.81
C GLU A 52 2.93 -2.84 -12.98
N ILE A 53 3.36 -1.81 -12.24
CA ILE A 53 2.44 -1.00 -11.42
C ILE A 53 1.44 -0.25 -12.30
N THR A 54 1.83 0.25 -13.47
CA THR A 54 0.93 1.02 -14.37
C THR A 54 -0.32 0.23 -14.75
N ALA A 55 -0.21 -1.08 -14.91
CA ALA A 55 -1.35 -1.97 -15.20
C ALA A 55 -2.36 -2.07 -14.04
N LEU A 56 -1.99 -1.67 -12.82
CA LEU A 56 -2.83 -1.74 -11.62
C LEU A 56 -3.49 -0.40 -11.24
N VAL A 57 -2.91 0.72 -11.66
CA VAL A 57 -3.33 2.06 -11.18
C VAL A 57 -4.42 2.71 -12.04
N GLY A 58 -4.60 2.26 -13.28
CA GLY A 58 -5.57 2.82 -14.23
C GLY A 58 -5.10 2.68 -15.68
N TYR A 59 -5.89 3.14 -16.63
CA TYR A 59 -5.45 3.27 -18.02
C TYR A 59 -4.61 4.55 -18.18
N GLU A 60 -3.69 4.58 -19.15
CA GLU A 60 -2.78 5.72 -19.38
C GLU A 60 -3.48 7.07 -19.56
N GLU A 61 -4.78 7.06 -19.91
CA GLU A 61 -5.56 8.24 -20.27
C GLU A 61 -6.34 8.84 -19.08
N ASP A 62 -6.43 8.14 -17.94
CA ASP A 62 -7.21 8.60 -16.78
C ASP A 62 -6.34 9.41 -15.80
N PRO A 63 -6.73 10.66 -15.45
CA PRO A 63 -5.98 11.43 -14.46
C PRO A 63 -6.12 10.79 -13.07
N VAL A 64 -4.99 10.41 -12.48
CA VAL A 64 -4.92 9.80 -11.14
C VAL A 64 -4.25 10.75 -10.15
N ALA A 65 -4.86 10.95 -8.99
CA ALA A 65 -4.27 11.72 -7.91
C ALA A 65 -3.28 10.84 -7.14
N CYS A 66 -1.99 11.17 -7.18
CA CYS A 66 -0.95 10.42 -6.49
C CYS A 66 -0.39 11.21 -5.29
N VAL A 67 -0.21 10.52 -4.17
CA VAL A 67 0.50 11.01 -2.99
C VAL A 67 1.77 10.18 -2.80
N GLU A 68 2.91 10.87 -2.74
CA GLU A 68 4.22 10.27 -2.45
C GLU A 68 4.68 10.61 -1.03
N PHE A 69 5.12 9.59 -0.30
CA PHE A 69 5.80 9.75 0.98
C PHE A 69 7.21 9.18 0.89
N THR A 70 8.21 9.94 1.34
CA THR A 70 9.58 9.44 1.50
C THR A 70 9.84 9.11 2.96
N VAL A 71 10.20 7.86 3.23
CA VAL A 71 10.59 7.36 4.55
C VAL A 71 12.11 7.40 4.66
N SER A 72 12.60 7.98 5.75
CA SER A 72 14.02 8.01 6.12
C SER A 72 14.28 7.15 7.36
N GLY A 73 15.55 6.82 7.62
CA GLY A 73 15.96 6.04 8.79
C GLY A 73 16.24 4.56 8.47
N PRO A 74 15.90 3.61 9.36
CA PRO A 74 16.33 2.21 9.27
C PRO A 74 15.80 1.42 8.06
N ALA A 75 14.70 1.88 7.47
CA ALA A 75 14.08 1.28 6.29
C ALA A 75 13.74 2.40 5.27
N PRO A 76 14.77 2.98 4.62
CA PRO A 76 14.55 4.07 3.68
C PRO A 76 13.72 3.57 2.50
N SER A 77 12.61 4.25 2.20
CA SER A 77 11.67 3.81 1.17
C SER A 77 10.85 4.96 0.62
N LYS A 78 10.20 4.72 -0.52
CA LYS A 78 9.17 5.59 -1.08
C LYS A 78 7.86 4.84 -1.08
N ILE A 79 6.79 5.49 -0.63
CA ILE A 79 5.43 4.96 -0.63
C ILE A 79 4.61 5.82 -1.59
N PHE A 80 3.91 5.15 -2.51
CA PHE A 80 3.00 5.79 -3.45
C PHE A 80 1.57 5.34 -3.12
N SER A 81 0.63 6.28 -3.12
CA SER A 81 -0.81 6.02 -2.97
C SER A 81 -1.55 6.79 -4.04
N SER A 82 -2.40 6.09 -4.78
CA SER A 82 -3.18 6.58 -5.92
C SER A 82 -4.66 6.33 -5.76
#